data_AF-A0A5C8UIY7-F1
#
_entry.id   AF-A0A5C8UIY7-F1
#
_cell.length_a   1.000
_cell.length_b   1.000
_cell.length_c   1.000
_cell.angle_alpha   90.00
_cell.angle_beta   90.00
_cell.angle_gamma   90.00
#
_symmetry.space_group_name_H-M   'P 1'
#
loop_
_entity.id
_entity.type
_entity.pdbx_description
1 polymer ?
#
loop_
_entity_poly.entity_id
_entity_poly.type
_entity_poly.pdbx_seq_one_letter_code
_entity_poly.pdbx_strand_id
1 'polypeptide(L)'
;MTTRVQNLPWQTPQSTLVDHANHVLTNTFREERVRGGFPGELDSPVTERHIDYVAVSVDGIDVPGMRIDTDPHVFAVGAALGDRILTAVVARDHLQFVTLAFVTRSGRGSRRPRYRASR
;
A
#
# COMPACT_ATOMS: atom_id res chain seq x y z
N MET A 1 1.88 2.58 3.50
CA MET A 1 3.28 2.48 3.95
C MET A 1 4.17 2.99 2.82
N THR A 2 5.22 3.75 3.12
CA THR A 2 6.23 4.12 2.12
C THR A 2 7.55 3.50 2.54
N THR A 3 8.11 2.63 1.72
CA THR A 3 9.40 2.01 2.03
C THR A 3 10.43 2.53 1.04
N ARG A 4 11.54 3.07 1.57
CA ARG A 4 12.69 3.42 0.75
C ARG A 4 13.29 2.14 0.22
N VAL A 5 13.65 2.10 -1.06
CA VAL A 5 14.39 0.97 -1.62
C VAL A 5 15.74 0.92 -0.90
N GLN A 6 15.92 -0.05 0.00
CA GLN A 6 17.23 -0.47 0.42
C GLN A 6 17.72 -1.33 -0.73
N ASN A 7 18.89 -1.08 -1.31
CA ASN A 7 19.46 -1.79 -2.47
C ASN A 7 19.81 -3.26 -2.13
N LEU A 8 18.85 -4.00 -1.56
CA LEU A 8 18.91 -5.40 -1.24
C LEU A 8 18.25 -6.16 -2.38
N PRO A 9 18.91 -7.20 -2.95
CA PRO A 9 18.44 -7.86 -4.16
C PRO A 9 17.06 -8.53 -4.04
N TRP A 10 16.52 -8.67 -2.82
CA TRP A 10 15.21 -9.27 -2.53
C TRP A 10 14.08 -8.26 -2.30
N GLN A 11 14.36 -6.96 -2.21
CA GLN A 11 13.33 -5.94 -1.97
C GLN A 11 12.81 -5.39 -3.30
N THR A 12 11.84 -6.09 -3.87
CA THR A 12 11.13 -5.67 -5.08
C THR A 12 9.80 -5.00 -4.70
N PRO A 13 9.18 -4.24 -5.61
CA PRO A 13 7.81 -3.77 -5.42
C PRO A 13 6.85 -4.94 -5.10
N GLN A 14 6.95 -6.04 -5.85
CA GLN A 14 6.11 -7.22 -5.71
C GLN A 14 6.25 -7.85 -4.32
N SER A 15 7.47 -8.15 -3.89
CA SER A 15 7.72 -8.75 -2.57
C SER A 15 7.26 -7.81 -1.46
N THR A 16 7.50 -6.50 -1.59
CA THR A 16 7.04 -5.50 -0.61
C THR A 16 5.51 -5.44 -0.50
N LEU A 17 4.78 -5.58 -1.61
CA LEU A 17 3.31 -5.60 -1.58
C LEU A 17 2.77 -6.88 -0.93
N VAL A 18 3.35 -8.02 -1.29
CA VAL A 18 3.00 -9.34 -0.72
C VAL A 18 3.27 -9.37 0.78
N ASP A 19 4.45 -8.94 1.21
CA ASP A 19 4.83 -8.90 2.63
C ASP A 19 3.90 -7.99 3.43
N HIS A 20 3.56 -6.82 2.89
CA HIS A 20 2.63 -5.91 3.56
C HIS A 20 1.22 -6.51 3.66
N ALA A 21 0.71 -7.16 2.61
CA ALA A 21 -0.60 -7.82 2.65
C ALA A 21 -0.63 -8.96 3.69
N ASN A 22 0.38 -9.84 3.69
CA ASN A 22 0.49 -10.94 4.65
C ASN A 22 0.71 -10.46 6.08
N HIS A 23 1.40 -9.33 6.28
CA HIS A 23 1.53 -8.70 7.58
C HIS A 23 0.17 -8.21 8.11
N VAL A 24 -0.64 -7.56 7.27
CA VAL A 24 -2.00 -7.12 7.65
C VAL A 24 -2.90 -8.32 7.94
N LEU A 25 -2.85 -9.37 7.12
CA LEU A 25 -3.61 -10.61 7.36
C LEU A 25 -3.23 -11.26 8.70
N THR A 26 -1.94 -11.42 8.97
CA THR A 26 -1.44 -12.04 10.21
C THR A 26 -1.87 -11.27 11.46
N ASN A 27 -1.86 -9.94 11.41
CA ASN A 27 -2.06 -9.11 12.59
C ASN A 27 -3.51 -8.66 12.78
N THR A 28 -4.24 -8.36 11.70
CA THR A 28 -5.60 -7.81 11.76
C THR A 28 -6.65 -8.91 11.73
N PHE A 29 -6.45 -9.93 10.89
CA PHE A 29 -7.38 -11.04 10.68
C PHE A 29 -6.86 -12.31 11.35
N ARG A 30 -6.23 -12.14 12.52
CA ARG A 30 -5.50 -13.23 13.19
C ARG A 30 -6.42 -14.38 13.56
N GLU A 31 -7.62 -14.07 14.05
CA GLU A 31 -8.59 -15.07 14.52
C GLU A 31 -9.14 -15.91 13.35
N GLU A 32 -9.24 -15.31 12.17
CA GLU A 32 -9.77 -15.93 10.97
C GLU A 32 -8.69 -16.62 10.12
N ARG A 33 -7.45 -16.11 10.15
CA ARG A 33 -6.40 -16.49 9.20
C ARG A 33 -5.19 -17.17 9.82
N VAL A 34 -4.96 -17.06 11.12
CA VAL A 34 -3.76 -17.62 11.75
C VAL A 34 -4.11 -18.86 12.58
N ARG A 35 -3.49 -19.99 12.26
CA ARG A 35 -3.70 -21.27 12.95
C ARG A 35 -2.47 -21.66 13.77
N GLY A 36 -2.68 -22.49 14.79
CA GLY A 36 -1.60 -23.06 15.60
C GLY A 36 -1.15 -22.20 16.79
N GLY A 37 0.01 -22.58 17.36
CA GLY A 37 0.63 -21.92 18.52
C GLY A 37 1.32 -20.60 18.17
N PHE A 38 2.22 -20.11 19.04
CA PHE A 38 2.99 -18.89 18.76
C PHE A 38 4.45 -19.24 18.35
N PRO A 39 4.94 -18.75 17.19
CA PRO A 39 4.22 -17.97 16.18
C PRO A 39 3.26 -18.86 15.36
N GLY A 40 2.11 -18.31 14.99
CA GLY A 40 1.08 -19.05 14.23
C GLY A 40 1.36 -19.03 12.73
N GLU A 41 0.71 -19.94 12.01
CA GLU A 41 0.83 -20.07 10.55
C GLU A 41 -0.34 -19.38 9.85
N LEU A 42 -0.02 -18.54 8.86
CA LEU A 42 -1.03 -17.86 8.04
C LEU A 42 -1.62 -18.86 7.03
N ASP A 43 -2.91 -19.17 7.18
CA ASP A 43 -3.65 -19.97 6.21
C ASP A 43 -3.70 -19.24 4.87
N SER A 44 -3.45 -19.94 3.76
CA SER A 44 -3.62 -19.42 2.39
C SER A 44 -2.99 -18.03 2.19
N PRO A 45 -1.66 -17.88 2.37
CA PRO A 45 -1.00 -16.60 2.26
C PRO A 45 -1.08 -16.06 0.84
N VAL A 46 -1.07 -14.73 0.74
CA VAL A 46 -0.90 -14.05 -0.54
C VAL A 46 0.53 -14.27 -1.03
N THR A 47 0.68 -14.43 -2.33
CA THR A 47 1.96 -14.60 -3.03
C THR A 47 1.97 -13.79 -4.32
N GLU A 48 3.14 -13.61 -4.95
CA GLU A 48 3.29 -12.79 -6.17
C GLU A 48 2.39 -13.24 -7.33
N ARG A 49 1.95 -14.51 -7.36
CA ARG A 49 1.01 -15.02 -8.39
C ARG A 49 -0.36 -14.36 -8.36
N HIS A 50 -0.71 -13.70 -7.25
CA HIS A 50 -1.99 -13.01 -7.08
C HIS A 50 -1.91 -11.53 -7.50
N ILE A 51 -0.75 -11.09 -8.00
CA ILE A 51 -0.54 -9.73 -8.46
C ILE A 51 -1.09 -9.57 -9.88
N ASP A 52 -1.98 -8.58 -10.04
CA ASP A 52 -2.34 -8.02 -11.34
C ASP A 52 -1.58 -6.70 -11.55
N TYR A 53 -1.03 -6.48 -12.74
CA TYR A 53 -0.46 -5.19 -13.12
C TYR A 53 -1.56 -4.24 -13.60
N VAL A 54 -1.66 -3.07 -12.97
CA VAL A 54 -2.73 -2.08 -13.20
C VAL A 54 -2.18 -0.67 -13.07
N ALA A 55 -2.93 0.33 -13.56
CA ALA A 55 -2.66 1.72 -13.25
C ALA A 55 -3.04 2.04 -11.79
N VAL A 56 -2.22 2.86 -11.11
CA VAL A 56 -2.48 3.36 -9.76
C VAL A 56 -2.40 4.88 -9.77
N SER A 57 -3.40 5.55 -9.17
CA SER A 57 -3.43 7.01 -9.09
C SER A 57 -2.47 7.52 -7.99
N VAL A 58 -1.47 8.29 -8.40
CA VAL A 58 -0.52 9.01 -7.54
C VAL A 58 -0.60 10.50 -7.89
N ASP A 59 -1.00 11.33 -6.92
CA ASP A 59 -1.20 12.78 -7.11
C ASP A 59 -2.13 13.12 -8.30
N GLY A 60 -3.14 12.25 -8.55
CA GLY A 60 -4.10 12.39 -9.65
C GLY A 60 -3.56 11.95 -11.01
N ILE A 61 -2.37 11.37 -11.07
CA ILE A 61 -1.76 10.84 -12.29
C ILE A 61 -1.71 9.31 -12.21
N ASP A 62 -2.13 8.65 -13.29
CA ASP A 62 -2.03 7.20 -13.41
C ASP A 62 -0.59 6.78 -13.69
N VAL A 63 -0.02 5.95 -12.81
CA VAL A 63 1.32 5.37 -12.98
C VAL A 63 1.25 3.84 -13.05
N PRO A 64 2.23 3.17 -13.68
CA PRO A 64 2.33 1.72 -13.62
C PRO A 64 2.42 1.22 -12.17
N GLY A 65 1.55 0.28 -11.83
CA GLY A 65 1.47 -0.30 -10.51
C GLY A 65 0.95 -1.72 -10.55
N MET A 66 0.49 -2.17 -9.38
CA MET A 66 0.10 -3.54 -9.11
C MET A 66 -0.99 -3.56 -8.05
N ARG A 67 -1.84 -4.58 -8.11
CA ARG A 67 -2.86 -4.83 -7.09
C ARG A 67 -2.96 -6.30 -6.75
N ILE A 68 -3.55 -6.57 -5.59
CA ILE A 68 -3.99 -7.89 -5.15
C ILE A 68 -5.47 -7.73 -4.77
N ASP A 69 -6.34 -8.37 -5.54
CA ASP A 69 -7.80 -8.26 -5.42
C ASP A 69 -8.48 -9.64 -5.30
N THR A 70 -7.69 -10.70 -5.14
CA THR A 70 -8.20 -12.07 -5.07
C THR A 70 -8.29 -12.61 -3.65
N ASP A 71 -7.69 -11.95 -2.67
CA ASP A 71 -7.84 -12.35 -1.26
C ASP A 71 -9.23 -11.92 -0.72
N PRO A 72 -9.90 -12.79 0.06
CA PRO A 72 -11.23 -12.50 0.59
C PRO A 72 -11.26 -11.39 1.66
N HIS A 73 -10.18 -11.14 2.39
CA HIS A 73 -10.14 -10.20 3.51
C HIS A 73 -9.48 -8.87 3.18
N VAL A 74 -8.57 -8.85 2.21
CA VAL A 74 -7.82 -7.64 1.87
C VAL A 74 -7.83 -7.33 0.38
N PHE A 75 -7.74 -6.03 0.10
CA PHE A 75 -7.33 -5.51 -1.19
C PHE A 75 -6.05 -4.71 -1.00
N ALA A 76 -5.07 -4.93 -1.87
CA ALA A 76 -3.79 -4.27 -1.80
C ALA A 76 -3.44 -3.60 -3.12
N VAL A 77 -2.79 -2.44 -3.05
CA VAL A 77 -2.23 -1.73 -4.20
C VAL A 77 -0.82 -1.27 -3.91
N GLY A 78 0.02 -1.25 -4.94
CA GLY A 78 1.35 -0.69 -4.84
C GLY A 78 1.86 -0.14 -6.16
N ALA A 79 2.87 0.72 -6.04
CA ALA A 79 3.54 1.35 -7.18
C ALA A 79 5.01 1.62 -6.83
N ALA A 80 5.86 1.57 -7.85
CA ALA A 80 7.27 1.96 -7.74
C ALA A 80 7.45 3.40 -8.24
N LEU A 81 8.08 4.25 -7.43
CA LEU A 81 8.39 5.65 -7.74
C LEU A 81 9.91 5.86 -7.85
N GLY A 82 10.59 5.02 -8.64
CA GLY A 82 12.04 5.03 -8.74
C GLY A 82 12.70 4.49 -7.47
N ASP A 83 13.08 5.38 -6.53
CA ASP A 83 13.79 5.03 -5.30
C ASP A 83 12.89 4.64 -4.12
N ARG A 84 11.57 4.60 -4.35
CA ARG A 84 10.56 4.32 -3.33
C ARG A 84 9.52 3.34 -3.82
N ILE A 85 8.99 2.56 -2.88
CA ILE A 85 7.84 1.69 -3.10
C ILE A 85 6.70 2.21 -2.22
N LEU A 86 5.56 2.43 -2.85
CA LEU A 86 4.30 2.74 -2.19
C LEU A 86 3.48 1.46 -2.10
N THR A 87 2.95 1.16 -0.92
CA THR A 87 1.95 0.10 -0.74
C THR A 87 0.85 0.55 0.20
N ALA A 88 -0.37 0.14 -0.10
CA ALA A 88 -1.54 0.28 0.75
C ALA A 88 -2.32 -1.02 0.76
N VAL A 89 -2.80 -1.42 1.92
CA VAL A 89 -3.63 -2.61 2.12
C VAL A 89 -4.86 -2.15 2.90
N VAL A 90 -6.03 -2.56 2.43
CA VAL A 90 -7.32 -2.16 2.99
C VAL A 90 -8.13 -3.42 3.24
N ALA A 91 -8.82 -3.47 4.37
CA ALA A 91 -9.83 -4.50 4.62
C ALA A 91 -10.90 -4.45 3.54
N ARG A 92 -11.25 -5.61 2.98
CA ARG A 92 -12.16 -5.70 1.82
C ARG A 92 -13.52 -5.09 2.11
N ASP A 93 -14.03 -5.27 3.33
CA ASP A 93 -15.31 -4.71 3.78
C ASP A 93 -15.36 -3.17 3.77
N HIS A 94 -14.19 -2.52 3.80
CA HIS A 94 -14.10 -1.07 3.76
C HIS A 94 -14.04 -0.49 2.34
N LEU A 95 -13.78 -1.30 1.31
CA LEU A 95 -13.53 -0.81 -0.04
C LEU A 95 -14.69 -0.02 -0.63
N GLN A 96 -15.92 -0.41 -0.32
CA GLN A 96 -17.12 0.30 -0.77
C GLN A 96 -17.24 1.73 -0.22
N PHE A 97 -16.50 2.08 0.83
CA PHE A 97 -16.56 3.38 1.49
C PHE A 97 -15.37 4.28 1.16
N VAL A 98 -14.39 3.81 0.36
CA VAL A 98 -13.15 4.54 0.09
C VAL A 98 -12.81 4.56 -1.39
N THR A 99 -12.18 5.65 -1.82
CA THR A 99 -11.44 5.70 -3.08
C THR A 99 -9.95 5.69 -2.76
N LEU A 100 -9.20 4.81 -3.41
CA LEU A 100 -7.77 4.65 -3.15
C LEU A 100 -6.95 5.47 -4.12
N ALA A 101 -6.18 6.40 -3.57
CA ALA A 101 -5.17 7.17 -4.27
C ALA A 101 -4.00 7.47 -3.32
N PHE A 102 -2.79 7.49 -3.86
CA PHE A 102 -1.64 8.04 -3.14
C PHE A 102 -1.57 9.54 -3.36
N VAL A 103 -1.44 10.30 -2.29
CA VAL A 103 -1.34 11.76 -2.34
C VAL A 103 -0.14 12.22 -1.52
N THR A 104 0.70 13.04 -2.13
CA THR A 104 1.81 13.72 -1.46
C THR A 104 1.24 14.71 -0.46
N ARG A 105 1.52 14.52 0.82
CA ARG A 105 1.13 15.47 1.86
C ARG A 105 1.85 16.78 1.61
N SER A 106 1.13 17.82 1.20
CA SER A 106 1.65 19.19 1.20
C SER A 106 2.05 19.54 2.63
N GLY A 107 3.36 19.62 2.89
CA GLY A 107 3.88 19.95 4.20
C GLY A 107 3.26 21.26 4.71
N ARG A 108 2.89 21.32 5.99
CA ARG A 108 2.42 22.57 6.61
C ARG A 108 3.59 23.57 6.56
N GLY A 109 3.62 24.42 5.53
CA GLY A 109 4.72 25.35 5.31
C GLY A 109 4.82 25.95 3.91
N SER A 110 3.77 26.61 3.39
CA SER A 110 3.96 27.63 2.36
C SER A 110 3.17 28.89 2.72
N ARG A 111 3.92 29.90 3.14
CA ARG A 111 3.61 31.33 3.33
C ARG A 111 2.17 31.76 2.98
N ARG A 112 1.46 32.33 3.98
CA ARG A 112 0.42 33.32 3.70
C ARG A 112 1.01 34.39 2.77
N PRO A 113 0.30 34.83 1.71
CA PRO A 113 0.73 36.01 0.97
C PRO A 113 0.76 37.19 1.95
N ARG A 114 1.93 37.82 2.11
CA ARG A 114 1.98 39.15 2.70
C ARG A 114 1.29 40.07 1.69
N TYR A 115 0.07 40.50 2.01
CA TYR A 115 -0.54 41.64 1.34
C TYR A 115 0.40 42.83 1.56
N ARG A 116 1.08 43.27 0.50
CA ARG A 116 1.73 44.57 0.46
C ARG A 116 0.63 45.56 0.11
N ALA A 117 0.10 46.25 1.12
CA ALA A 117 -0.73 47.41 0.88
C ALA A 117 0.17 48.49 0.24
N SER A 118 -0.08 48.74 -1.04
CA SER A 118 0.42 49.92 -1.74
C SER A 118 -0.58 51.04 -1.50
N ARG A 119 -0.22 52.02 -0.67
CA ARG A 119 -0.38 53.47 -0.87
C ARG A 119 -0.04 54.21 0.42
#